data_AF-A9HIU0-F1
#
_entry.id   AF-A9HIU0-F1
#
_cell.length_a   1.000
_cell.length_b   1.000
_cell.length_c   1.000
_cell.angle_alpha   90.00
_cell.angle_beta   90.00
_cell.angle_gamma   90.00
#
_symmetry.space_group_name_H-M   'P 1'
#
loop_
_entity.id
_entity.type
_entity.pdbx_description
1 polymer ?
#
loop_
_entity_poly.entity_id
_entity_poly.type
_entity_poly.pdbx_seq_one_letter_code
_entity_poly.pdbx_strand_id
1 'polypeptide(L)'
;MFGWPKKKNLSRHGTPDGRSKILITGTGRAGTTMLMQLFTALDFHTGYTFEQAMKEVDPISHAGLENLDFGPESPYVLKSPNYADLLLPMVQEGQVKIHAAIVPMRNLYSAAESRRRVTRDAARTGFDPEIEYPGGLWLTRTHDEQESILAIQFYKIMWGLTLFGVRPYMVEFPKFAEKSDYLWTQLEQLMNEHGVTESEFRAAFGRILRKDLIHTFQPVTASPPMEITGELSDKRKT
;
A
#
# COMPACT_ATOMS: atom_id res chain seq x y z
N MET A 1 18.43 -26.52 6.37
CA MET A 1 19.33 -25.41 5.98
C MET A 1 18.85 -24.90 4.63
N PHE A 2 17.94 -23.92 4.61
CA PHE A 2 17.41 -23.35 3.36
C PHE A 2 18.48 -22.40 2.80
N GLY A 3 19.28 -22.88 1.85
CA GLY A 3 20.19 -22.03 1.09
C GLY A 3 19.37 -21.06 0.24
N TRP A 4 19.50 -19.77 0.52
CA TRP A 4 18.85 -18.73 -0.28
C TRP A 4 19.51 -18.70 -1.67
N PRO A 5 18.72 -18.60 -2.76
CA PRO A 5 19.27 -18.56 -4.11
C PRO A 5 20.18 -17.34 -4.30
N LYS A 6 21.21 -17.49 -5.15
CA LYS A 6 22.18 -16.44 -5.50
C LYS A 6 21.46 -15.13 -5.89
N LYS A 7 22.05 -13.97 -5.52
CA LYS A 7 21.61 -12.63 -5.92
C LYS A 7 21.26 -12.62 -7.41
N LYS A 8 19.98 -12.47 -7.72
CA LYS A 8 19.55 -12.08 -9.07
C LYS A 8 19.78 -10.58 -9.15
N ASN A 9 20.43 -10.10 -10.21
CA ASN A 9 20.50 -8.67 -10.52
C ASN A 9 19.39 -8.39 -11.53
N LEU A 10 18.16 -8.32 -11.05
CA LEU A 10 17.02 -7.93 -11.88
C LEU A 10 17.13 -6.44 -12.23
N SER A 11 16.62 -6.09 -13.42
CA SER A 11 16.55 -4.69 -13.83
C SER A 11 15.43 -3.98 -13.07
N ARG A 12 15.66 -2.72 -12.72
CA ARG A 12 14.64 -1.82 -12.14
C ARG A 12 13.56 -1.40 -13.14
N HIS A 13 13.74 -1.76 -14.41
CA HIS A 13 12.81 -1.42 -15.48
C HIS A 13 11.96 -2.61 -15.96
N GLY A 14 12.19 -3.81 -15.43
CA GLY A 14 11.43 -5.00 -15.81
C GLY A 14 12.17 -6.30 -15.59
N THR A 15 11.43 -7.40 -15.68
CA THR A 15 12.00 -8.75 -15.78
C THR A 15 12.32 -9.13 -17.22
N PRO A 16 13.19 -10.13 -17.46
CA PRO A 16 13.49 -10.61 -18.80
C PRO A 16 12.27 -11.06 -19.62
N ASP A 17 11.17 -11.46 -18.95
CA ASP A 17 9.93 -11.84 -19.62
C ASP A 17 8.99 -10.67 -19.95
N GLY A 18 9.33 -9.43 -19.54
CA GLY A 18 8.57 -8.20 -19.79
C GLY A 18 7.18 -8.13 -19.14
N ARG A 19 6.71 -9.23 -18.55
CA ARG A 19 5.33 -9.39 -18.04
C ARG A 19 5.24 -9.43 -16.53
N SER A 20 6.33 -9.76 -15.84
CA SER A 20 6.31 -9.79 -14.38
C SER A 20 6.38 -8.36 -13.84
N LYS A 21 5.52 -8.02 -12.87
CA LYS A 21 5.37 -6.67 -12.31
C LYS A 21 5.52 -6.67 -10.80
N ILE A 22 5.91 -5.53 -10.23
CA ILE A 22 5.82 -5.26 -8.78
C ILE A 22 4.53 -4.48 -8.55
N LEU A 23 3.67 -5.00 -7.68
CA LEU A 23 2.43 -4.31 -7.31
C LEU A 23 2.57 -3.58 -5.99
N ILE A 24 2.08 -2.35 -5.91
CA ILE A 24 1.83 -1.62 -4.67
C ILE A 24 0.32 -1.46 -4.53
N THR A 25 -0.28 -2.20 -3.60
CA THR A 25 -1.74 -2.21 -3.43
C THR A 25 -2.14 -2.33 -1.97
N GLY A 26 -3.38 -2.01 -1.64
CA GLY A 26 -3.88 -2.02 -0.28
C GLY A 26 -5.22 -1.32 -0.20
N THR A 27 -5.63 -0.99 1.01
CA THR A 27 -6.91 -0.32 1.26
C THR A 27 -6.92 1.16 0.85
N GLY A 28 -5.82 1.68 0.28
CA GLY A 28 -5.59 3.10 0.07
C GLY A 28 -5.35 3.84 1.40
N ARG A 29 -4.91 5.10 1.31
CA ARG A 29 -4.63 5.95 2.50
C ARG A 29 -3.61 5.38 3.49
N ALA A 30 -2.79 4.44 3.05
CA ALA A 30 -1.71 3.80 3.80
C ALA A 30 -0.32 4.13 3.22
N GLY A 31 -0.16 5.29 2.58
CA GLY A 31 1.13 5.74 2.03
C GLY A 31 1.58 5.07 0.73
N THR A 32 0.66 4.51 -0.07
CA THR A 32 0.99 3.91 -1.38
C THR A 32 1.66 4.90 -2.34
N THR A 33 1.23 6.17 -2.32
CA THR A 33 1.85 7.25 -3.14
C THR A 33 3.30 7.51 -2.74
N MET A 34 3.61 7.49 -1.44
CA MET A 34 4.99 7.61 -0.95
C MET A 34 5.86 6.43 -1.43
N LEU A 35 5.32 5.21 -1.44
CA LEU A 35 6.02 4.06 -2.00
C LEU A 35 6.29 4.26 -3.50
N MET A 36 5.31 4.74 -4.29
CA MET A 36 5.58 5.07 -5.70
C MET A 36 6.68 6.10 -5.87
N GLN A 37 6.63 7.21 -5.12
CA GLN A 37 7.67 8.23 -5.14
C GLN A 37 9.06 7.67 -4.80
N LEU A 38 9.14 6.76 -3.82
CA LEU A 38 10.39 6.10 -3.45
C LEU A 38 10.92 5.22 -4.58
N PHE A 39 10.06 4.40 -5.19
CA PHE A 39 10.45 3.55 -6.32
C PHE A 39 10.88 4.40 -7.52
N THR A 40 10.19 5.50 -7.82
CA THR A 40 10.60 6.46 -8.84
C THR A 40 11.95 7.09 -8.52
N ALA A 41 12.20 7.48 -7.26
CA ALA A 41 13.48 8.05 -6.82
C ALA A 41 14.65 7.05 -6.87
N LEU A 42 14.34 5.75 -6.81
CA LEU A 42 15.26 4.63 -6.98
C LEU A 42 15.40 4.20 -8.45
N ASP A 43 14.87 4.97 -9.39
CA ASP A 43 14.95 4.69 -10.84
C ASP A 43 14.23 3.40 -11.26
N PHE A 44 13.20 2.98 -10.51
CA PHE A 44 12.29 1.96 -11.01
C PHE A 44 11.37 2.53 -12.08
N HIS A 45 11.08 1.72 -13.09
CA HIS A 45 10.10 2.07 -14.11
C HIS A 45 8.70 2.08 -13.51
N THR A 46 8.27 3.26 -13.08
CA THR A 46 6.96 3.57 -12.48
C THR A 46 6.01 4.27 -13.46
N GLY A 47 6.52 4.64 -14.64
CA GLY A 47 5.80 5.46 -15.63
C GLY A 47 5.88 6.96 -15.34
N TYR A 48 6.56 7.37 -14.27
CA TYR A 48 6.71 8.77 -13.88
C TYR A 48 8.18 9.15 -13.81
N THR A 49 8.50 10.38 -14.19
CA THR A 49 9.76 11.01 -13.78
C THR A 49 9.70 11.40 -12.30
N PHE A 50 10.86 11.64 -11.68
CA PHE A 50 10.92 12.12 -10.29
C PHE A 50 10.10 13.41 -10.09
N GLU A 51 10.19 14.36 -11.03
CA GLU A 51 9.46 15.63 -10.94
C GLU A 51 7.94 15.44 -11.02
N GLN A 52 7.48 14.55 -11.90
CA GLN A 52 6.06 14.21 -12.01
C GLN A 52 5.56 13.52 -10.74
N ALA A 53 6.28 12.51 -10.23
CA ALA A 53 5.89 11.80 -9.03
C ALA A 53 5.78 12.71 -7.78
N MET A 54 6.55 13.82 -7.74
CA MET A 54 6.48 14.78 -6.64
C MET A 54 5.40 15.87 -6.81
N LYS A 55 4.92 16.12 -8.04
CA LYS A 55 3.95 17.19 -8.34
C LYS A 55 2.54 16.68 -8.65
N GLU A 56 2.40 15.52 -9.26
CA GLU A 56 1.13 14.93 -9.72
C GLU A 56 0.39 14.21 -8.57
N VAL A 57 0.29 14.87 -7.43
CA VAL A 57 -0.49 14.39 -6.28
C VAL A 57 -1.61 15.37 -6.00
N ASP A 58 -2.76 14.83 -5.63
CA ASP A 58 -3.97 15.60 -5.34
C ASP A 58 -3.74 16.54 -4.13
N PRO A 59 -4.17 17.81 -4.19
CA PRO A 59 -3.85 18.79 -3.16
C PRO A 59 -4.57 18.57 -1.82
N ILE A 60 -5.67 17.81 -1.79
CA ILE A 60 -6.46 17.58 -0.57
C ILE A 60 -6.08 16.23 0.07
N SER A 61 -6.04 15.22 -0.77
CA SER A 61 -5.82 13.84 -0.38
C SER A 61 -4.34 13.46 -0.43
N HIS A 62 -3.52 14.12 -1.24
CA HIS A 62 -2.14 13.69 -1.51
C HIS A 62 -2.06 12.25 -2.04
N ALA A 63 -3.14 11.76 -2.66
CA ALA A 63 -3.17 10.54 -3.47
C ALA A 63 -2.82 10.87 -4.92
N GLY A 64 -2.79 9.87 -5.80
CA GLY A 64 -2.32 10.00 -7.18
C GLY A 64 -1.24 8.96 -7.50
N LEU A 65 -0.81 8.92 -8.76
CA LEU A 65 0.16 7.94 -9.29
C LEU A 65 -0.41 6.52 -9.37
N GLU A 66 -1.70 6.38 -9.66
CA GLU A 66 -2.32 5.08 -9.95
C GLU A 66 -2.10 4.65 -11.41
N ASN A 67 -1.75 3.37 -11.62
CA ASN A 67 -1.69 2.75 -12.93
C ASN A 67 -2.82 1.72 -13.04
N LEU A 68 -3.69 1.84 -14.03
CA LEU A 68 -4.78 0.86 -14.24
C LEU A 68 -4.52 -0.10 -15.40
N ASP A 69 -3.53 0.20 -16.24
CA ASP A 69 -3.14 -0.64 -17.37
C ASP A 69 -2.08 -1.68 -16.96
N PHE A 70 -2.27 -2.90 -17.45
CA PHE A 70 -1.44 -4.09 -17.19
C PHE A 70 -0.81 -4.66 -18.46
N GLY A 71 -0.84 -3.93 -19.57
CA GLY A 71 -0.25 -4.35 -20.82
C GLY A 71 1.27 -4.58 -20.76
N PRO A 72 1.87 -5.17 -21.80
CA PRO A 72 3.32 -5.32 -21.92
C PRO A 72 4.09 -4.02 -21.73
N GLU A 73 3.53 -2.91 -22.23
CA GLU A 73 4.10 -1.56 -22.13
C GLU A 73 3.85 -0.87 -20.77
N SER A 74 3.09 -1.50 -19.87
CA SER A 74 2.83 -0.94 -18.54
C SER A 74 4.13 -0.85 -17.73
N PRO A 75 4.23 0.13 -16.81
CA PRO A 75 5.38 0.25 -15.92
C PRO A 75 5.70 -1.04 -15.17
N TYR A 76 6.95 -1.20 -14.76
CA TYR A 76 7.36 -2.37 -13.98
C TYR A 76 6.76 -2.36 -12.58
N VAL A 77 6.67 -1.18 -11.96
CA VAL A 77 6.04 -0.96 -10.66
C VAL A 77 4.68 -0.31 -10.90
N LEU A 78 3.64 -0.98 -10.44
CA LEU A 78 2.26 -0.59 -10.66
C LEU A 78 1.57 -0.33 -9.32
N LYS A 79 0.79 0.75 -9.23
CA LYS A 79 0.07 1.11 -8.00
C LYS A 79 -1.41 1.25 -8.26
N SER A 80 -2.26 0.59 -7.47
CA SER A 80 -3.67 0.95 -7.36
C SER A 80 -4.35 0.27 -6.17
N PRO A 81 -5.25 0.96 -5.46
CA PRO A 81 -6.15 0.31 -4.51
C PRO A 81 -7.17 -0.61 -5.24
N ASN A 82 -7.50 -0.33 -6.51
CA ASN A 82 -8.50 -1.08 -7.28
C ASN A 82 -8.04 -2.50 -7.64
N TYR A 83 -6.76 -2.84 -7.42
CA TYR A 83 -6.27 -4.21 -7.64
C TYR A 83 -6.95 -5.22 -6.73
N ALA A 84 -7.54 -4.80 -5.61
CA ALA A 84 -8.42 -5.64 -4.82
C ALA A 84 -9.57 -6.27 -5.63
N ASP A 85 -10.11 -5.55 -6.62
CA ASP A 85 -11.16 -6.04 -7.51
C ASP A 85 -10.59 -6.68 -8.79
N LEU A 86 -9.41 -6.25 -9.24
CA LEU A 86 -8.84 -6.64 -10.53
C LEU A 86 -7.92 -7.87 -10.47
N LEU A 87 -7.31 -8.18 -9.33
CA LEU A 87 -6.31 -9.26 -9.21
C LEU A 87 -6.83 -10.63 -9.66
N LEU A 88 -8.09 -10.96 -9.32
CA LEU A 88 -8.65 -12.27 -9.64
C LEU A 88 -8.96 -12.41 -11.15
N PRO A 89 -9.71 -11.49 -11.80
CA PRO A 89 -9.91 -11.53 -13.25
C PRO A 89 -8.61 -11.55 -14.06
N MET A 90 -7.65 -10.67 -13.73
CA MET A 90 -6.39 -10.54 -14.46
C MET A 90 -5.61 -11.85 -14.56
N VAL A 91 -5.84 -12.73 -13.61
CA VAL A 91 -5.15 -14.00 -13.49
C VAL A 91 -5.83 -15.11 -14.23
N GLN A 92 -7.15 -15.17 -14.13
CA GLN A 92 -7.91 -16.16 -14.87
C GLN A 92 -7.64 -16.00 -16.36
N GLU A 93 -7.35 -14.77 -16.79
CA GLU A 93 -7.02 -14.38 -18.14
C GLU A 93 -5.52 -14.40 -18.47
N GLY A 94 -4.65 -14.66 -17.48
CA GLY A 94 -3.19 -14.75 -17.67
C GLY A 94 -2.51 -13.46 -18.15
N GLN A 95 -3.12 -12.30 -17.86
CA GLN A 95 -2.71 -11.00 -18.41
C GLN A 95 -1.37 -10.49 -17.83
N VAL A 96 -1.07 -10.80 -16.57
CA VAL A 96 0.12 -10.31 -15.88
C VAL A 96 0.71 -11.40 -14.98
N LYS A 97 2.04 -11.36 -14.80
CA LYS A 97 2.69 -12.10 -13.72
C LYS A 97 3.06 -11.13 -12.60
N ILE A 98 2.92 -11.55 -11.35
CA ILE A 98 3.28 -10.71 -10.22
C ILE A 98 4.59 -11.24 -9.65
N HIS A 99 5.66 -10.44 -9.76
CA HIS A 99 6.97 -10.74 -9.16
C HIS A 99 6.90 -10.57 -7.64
N ALA A 100 6.33 -9.45 -7.20
CA ALA A 100 6.18 -9.10 -5.81
C ALA A 100 4.93 -8.22 -5.61
N ALA A 101 4.33 -8.30 -4.43
CA ALA A 101 3.28 -7.38 -4.01
C ALA A 101 3.69 -6.71 -2.70
N ILE A 102 3.65 -5.39 -2.65
CA ILE A 102 3.87 -4.58 -1.46
C ILE A 102 2.50 -4.12 -0.98
N VAL A 103 2.14 -4.54 0.23
CA VAL A 103 0.83 -4.29 0.83
C VAL A 103 1.01 -3.41 2.04
N PRO A 104 1.03 -2.06 1.89
CA PRO A 104 1.02 -1.18 3.04
C PRO A 104 -0.26 -1.37 3.86
N MET A 105 -0.07 -1.51 5.16
CA MET A 105 -1.12 -1.70 6.14
C MET A 105 -1.17 -0.51 7.07
N ARG A 106 -2.38 -0.03 7.31
CA ARG A 106 -2.69 1.01 8.28
C ARG A 106 -3.81 0.50 9.17
N ASN A 107 -3.82 0.91 10.44
CA ASN A 107 -4.96 0.69 11.31
C ASN A 107 -6.27 1.07 10.58
N LEU A 108 -7.25 0.17 10.60
CA LEU A 108 -8.45 0.26 9.76
C LEU A 108 -9.23 1.55 10.01
N TYR A 109 -9.44 1.90 11.28
CA TYR A 109 -10.07 3.16 11.68
C TYR A 109 -9.29 4.37 11.15
N SER A 110 -7.96 4.37 11.28
CA SER A 110 -7.13 5.46 10.76
C SER A 110 -7.20 5.61 9.24
N ALA A 111 -7.30 4.50 8.50
CA ALA A 111 -7.49 4.55 7.05
C ALA A 111 -8.88 5.10 6.68
N ALA A 112 -9.93 4.65 7.37
CA ALA A 112 -11.30 5.14 7.20
C ALA A 112 -11.43 6.62 7.54
N GLU A 113 -10.88 7.07 8.68
CA GLU A 113 -10.87 8.48 9.05
C GLU A 113 -10.09 9.36 8.07
N SER A 114 -8.99 8.84 7.50
CA SER A 114 -8.31 9.57 6.43
C SER A 114 -9.23 9.80 5.23
N ARG A 115 -10.06 8.82 4.86
CA ARG A 115 -11.01 8.93 3.75
C ARG A 115 -12.12 9.92 4.07
N ARG A 116 -12.72 9.80 5.28
CA ARG A 116 -13.75 10.75 5.76
C ARG A 116 -13.22 12.17 5.82
N ARG A 117 -11.99 12.38 6.29
CA ARG A 117 -11.32 13.69 6.29
C ARG A 117 -11.26 14.26 4.88
N VAL A 118 -10.76 13.50 3.92
CA VAL A 118 -10.64 13.94 2.52
C VAL A 118 -12.00 14.31 1.94
N THR A 119 -13.04 13.50 2.14
CA THR A 119 -14.40 13.83 1.70
C THR A 119 -14.91 15.13 2.33
N ARG A 120 -14.71 15.33 3.64
CA ARG A 120 -15.10 16.59 4.32
C ARG A 120 -14.33 17.80 3.78
N ASP A 121 -13.02 17.65 3.55
CA ASP A 121 -12.17 18.74 3.08
C ASP A 121 -12.48 19.11 1.62
N ALA A 122 -12.75 18.12 0.75
CA ALA A 122 -13.22 18.36 -0.61
C ALA A 122 -14.58 19.07 -0.64
N ALA A 123 -15.53 18.66 0.22
CA ALA A 123 -16.82 19.33 0.32
C ALA A 123 -16.68 20.82 0.72
N ARG A 124 -15.72 21.15 1.59
CA ARG A 124 -15.41 22.54 1.98
C ARG A 124 -14.87 23.38 0.82
N THR A 125 -14.29 22.77 -0.21
CA THR A 125 -13.86 23.46 -1.43
C THR A 125 -14.97 23.56 -2.48
N GLY A 126 -16.21 23.19 -2.14
CA GLY A 126 -17.36 23.21 -3.04
C GLY A 126 -17.51 21.97 -3.91
N PHE A 127 -16.76 20.89 -3.62
CA PHE A 127 -16.96 19.61 -4.30
C PHE A 127 -18.26 18.96 -3.82
N ASP A 128 -19.01 18.35 -4.74
CA ASP A 128 -20.26 17.67 -4.41
C ASP A 128 -19.96 16.40 -3.58
N PRO A 129 -20.43 16.30 -2.32
CA PRO A 129 -20.19 15.12 -1.49
C PRO A 129 -20.86 13.84 -2.01
N GLU A 130 -21.80 13.93 -2.96
CA GLU A 130 -22.42 12.77 -3.61
C GLU A 130 -21.53 12.14 -4.70
N ILE A 131 -20.48 12.85 -5.12
CA ILE A 131 -19.49 12.36 -6.09
C ILE A 131 -18.29 11.79 -5.30
N GLU A 132 -17.73 10.68 -5.78
CA GLU A 132 -16.52 10.13 -5.19
C GLU A 132 -15.32 11.06 -5.48
N TYR A 133 -14.66 11.53 -4.42
CA TYR A 133 -13.43 12.31 -4.53
C TYR A 133 -12.19 11.40 -4.45
N PRO A 134 -11.13 11.60 -5.24
CA PRO A 134 -9.90 10.83 -5.14
C PRO A 134 -9.34 10.76 -3.72
N GLY A 135 -9.28 9.55 -3.16
CA GLY A 135 -8.82 9.32 -1.79
C GLY A 135 -9.84 9.65 -0.68
N GLY A 136 -11.07 10.03 -1.03
CA GLY A 136 -12.22 10.15 -0.14
C GLY A 136 -12.80 8.79 0.24
N LEU A 137 -14.08 8.76 0.63
CA LEU A 137 -14.85 7.52 0.79
C LEU A 137 -14.72 6.65 -0.46
N TRP A 138 -14.69 5.33 -0.28
CA TRP A 138 -14.43 4.38 -1.36
C TRP A 138 -15.43 3.25 -1.28
N LEU A 139 -16.14 3.00 -2.40
CA LEU A 139 -17.18 1.97 -2.57
C LEU A 139 -18.37 2.07 -1.59
N THR A 140 -18.51 3.20 -0.90
CA THR A 140 -19.68 3.53 -0.08
C THR A 140 -19.84 5.05 0.01
N ARG A 141 -21.07 5.50 0.25
CA ARG A 141 -21.37 6.88 0.66
C ARG A 141 -21.65 7.00 2.16
N THR A 142 -21.81 5.87 2.84
CA THR A 142 -22.06 5.81 4.26
C THR A 142 -20.74 5.87 5.00
N HIS A 143 -20.52 6.95 5.75
CA HIS A 143 -19.28 7.17 6.47
C HIS A 143 -18.92 5.98 7.39
N ASP A 144 -19.89 5.40 8.07
CA ASP A 144 -19.69 4.33 9.08
C ASP A 144 -19.39 2.96 8.46
N GLU A 145 -19.63 2.79 7.17
CA GLU A 145 -19.34 1.52 6.47
C GLU A 145 -17.88 1.43 6.00
N GLN A 146 -17.14 2.55 6.04
CA GLN A 146 -15.83 2.63 5.40
C GLN A 146 -14.83 1.62 5.96
N GLU A 147 -14.80 1.35 7.27
CA GLU A 147 -13.94 0.31 7.85
C GLU A 147 -14.27 -1.07 7.27
N SER A 148 -15.56 -1.44 7.24
CA SER A 148 -16.01 -2.73 6.73
C SER A 148 -15.65 -2.91 5.26
N ILE A 149 -15.85 -1.87 4.44
CA ILE A 149 -15.44 -1.87 3.04
C ILE A 149 -13.93 -2.06 2.90
N LEU A 150 -13.13 -1.32 3.66
CA LEU A 150 -11.68 -1.45 3.61
C LEU A 150 -11.21 -2.85 4.04
N ALA A 151 -11.85 -3.45 5.04
CA ALA A 151 -11.56 -4.81 5.47
C ALA A 151 -11.87 -5.84 4.38
N ILE A 152 -13.02 -5.71 3.71
CA ILE A 152 -13.38 -6.55 2.56
C ILE A 152 -12.35 -6.41 1.44
N GLN A 153 -11.96 -5.18 1.09
CA GLN A 153 -10.98 -4.93 0.04
C GLN A 153 -9.60 -5.51 0.39
N PHE A 154 -9.17 -5.39 1.65
CA PHE A 154 -7.95 -6.06 2.13
C PHE A 154 -8.04 -7.58 1.98
N TYR A 155 -9.16 -8.19 2.38
CA TYR A 155 -9.37 -9.63 2.21
C TYR A 155 -9.27 -10.04 0.74
N LYS A 156 -9.90 -9.30 -0.18
CA LYS A 156 -9.84 -9.59 -1.62
C LYS A 156 -8.41 -9.56 -2.16
N ILE A 157 -7.59 -8.59 -1.74
CA ILE A 157 -6.16 -8.53 -2.07
C ILE A 157 -5.45 -9.78 -1.57
N MET A 158 -5.56 -10.08 -0.27
CA MET A 158 -4.83 -11.19 0.34
C MET A 158 -5.24 -12.54 -0.23
N TRP A 159 -6.55 -12.72 -0.49
CA TRP A 159 -7.08 -13.89 -1.17
C TRP A 159 -6.52 -14.02 -2.59
N GLY A 160 -6.54 -12.94 -3.37
CA GLY A 160 -5.96 -12.91 -4.72
C GLY A 160 -4.48 -13.30 -4.69
N LEU A 161 -3.67 -12.63 -3.87
CA LEU A 161 -2.24 -12.94 -3.74
C LEU A 161 -1.97 -14.38 -3.31
N THR A 162 -2.82 -14.94 -2.44
CA THR A 162 -2.74 -16.35 -2.03
C THR A 162 -2.99 -17.29 -3.20
N LEU A 163 -4.01 -17.01 -4.03
CA LEU A 163 -4.26 -17.77 -5.25
C LEU A 163 -3.10 -17.65 -6.26
N PHE A 164 -2.38 -16.52 -6.27
CA PHE A 164 -1.16 -16.34 -7.05
C PHE A 164 0.07 -17.09 -6.55
N GLY A 165 0.02 -17.61 -5.32
CA GLY A 165 1.25 -18.02 -4.62
C GLY A 165 2.24 -16.86 -4.47
N VAL A 166 1.75 -15.62 -4.49
CA VAL A 166 2.59 -14.41 -4.36
C VAL A 166 2.66 -14.04 -2.90
N ARG A 167 3.89 -14.01 -2.37
CA ARG A 167 4.14 -13.57 -1.01
C ARG A 167 4.09 -12.04 -0.93
N PRO A 168 3.24 -11.46 -0.08
CA PRO A 168 3.22 -10.02 0.11
C PRO A 168 4.36 -9.55 1.02
N TYR A 169 4.93 -8.38 0.69
CA TYR A 169 5.71 -7.54 1.58
C TYR A 169 4.75 -6.62 2.33
N MET A 170 4.42 -6.96 3.57
CA MET A 170 3.51 -6.15 4.40
C MET A 170 4.31 -5.09 5.16
N VAL A 171 3.93 -3.82 5.00
CA VAL A 171 4.64 -2.68 5.62
C VAL A 171 3.67 -1.82 6.41
N GLU A 172 3.98 -1.50 7.66
CA GLU A 172 3.10 -0.72 8.53
C GLU A 172 3.23 0.78 8.27
N PHE A 173 2.10 1.45 8.05
CA PHE A 173 1.96 2.90 8.01
C PHE A 173 1.33 3.40 9.33
N PRO A 174 1.91 4.43 9.99
CA PRO A 174 2.91 5.37 9.47
C PRO A 174 4.38 4.98 9.67
N LYS A 175 4.70 3.85 10.31
CA LYS A 175 6.09 3.52 10.70
C LYS A 175 7.05 3.50 9.51
N PHE A 176 6.66 2.97 8.35
CA PHE A 176 7.51 2.98 7.17
C PHE A 176 7.73 4.38 6.60
N ALA A 177 6.77 5.28 6.77
CA ALA A 177 6.90 6.66 6.31
C ALA A 177 7.82 7.47 7.22
N GLU A 178 7.97 7.07 8.47
CA GLU A 178 8.79 7.77 9.47
C GLU A 178 10.20 7.19 9.63
N LYS A 179 10.38 5.90 9.33
CA LYS A 179 11.59 5.14 9.65
C LYS A 179 12.11 4.40 8.42
N SER A 180 13.09 5.00 7.73
CA SER A 180 13.75 4.39 6.57
C SER A 180 14.30 3.00 6.85
N ASP A 181 14.86 2.79 8.05
CA ASP A 181 15.48 1.53 8.49
C ASP A 181 14.45 0.41 8.54
N TYR A 182 13.26 0.73 9.06
CA TYR A 182 12.17 -0.24 9.13
C TYR A 182 11.72 -0.63 7.71
N LEU A 183 11.52 0.36 6.82
CA LEU A 183 11.10 0.06 5.45
C LEU A 183 12.18 -0.71 4.69
N TRP A 184 13.46 -0.34 4.86
CA TRP A 184 14.59 -1.08 4.29
C TRP A 184 14.55 -2.54 4.74
N THR A 185 14.46 -2.82 6.05
CA THR A 185 14.39 -4.20 6.55
C THR A 185 13.21 -4.98 5.97
N GLN A 186 12.05 -4.35 5.79
CA GLN A 186 10.90 -5.03 5.18
C GLN A 186 11.11 -5.33 3.69
N LEU A 187 11.77 -4.44 2.94
CA LEU A 187 11.95 -4.56 1.49
C LEU A 187 13.34 -5.06 1.08
N GLU A 188 14.23 -5.36 2.02
CA GLU A 188 15.66 -5.62 1.78
C GLU A 188 15.86 -6.69 0.70
N GLN A 189 15.12 -7.79 0.78
CA GLN A 189 15.22 -8.85 -0.23
C GLN A 189 14.87 -8.32 -1.62
N LEU A 190 13.74 -7.64 -1.77
CA LEU A 190 13.31 -7.08 -3.05
C LEU A 190 14.31 -6.03 -3.58
N MET A 191 14.83 -5.19 -2.70
CA MET A 191 15.82 -4.16 -3.03
C MET A 191 17.14 -4.79 -3.50
N ASN A 192 17.63 -5.78 -2.77
CA ASN A 192 18.86 -6.50 -3.11
C ASN A 192 18.75 -7.28 -4.43
N GLU A 193 17.57 -7.83 -4.75
CA GLU A 193 17.28 -8.45 -6.05
C GLU A 193 17.39 -7.47 -7.23
N HIS A 194 17.35 -6.16 -6.97
CA HIS A 194 17.43 -5.11 -7.98
C HIS A 194 18.72 -4.27 -7.86
N GLY A 195 19.69 -4.78 -7.10
CA GLY A 195 20.97 -4.10 -6.86
C GLY A 195 20.85 -2.76 -6.13
N VAL A 196 19.72 -2.48 -5.47
CA VAL A 196 19.57 -1.28 -4.63
C VAL A 196 20.37 -1.48 -3.35
N THR A 197 21.25 -0.53 -3.05
CA THR A 197 22.00 -0.55 -1.78
C THR A 197 21.22 0.15 -0.68
N GLU A 198 21.50 -0.19 0.58
CA GLU A 198 20.88 0.48 1.72
C GLU A 198 21.15 2.00 1.72
N SER A 199 22.37 2.41 1.36
CA SER A 199 22.75 3.83 1.28
C SER A 199 21.94 4.57 0.22
N GLU A 200 21.78 3.96 -0.97
CA GLU A 200 20.97 4.50 -2.06
C GLU A 200 19.49 4.61 -1.64
N PHE A 201 18.97 3.56 -1.00
CA PHE A 201 17.62 3.52 -0.46
C PHE A 201 17.36 4.67 0.52
N ARG A 202 18.26 4.88 1.49
CA ARG A 202 18.16 5.94 2.49
C ARG A 202 18.25 7.33 1.86
N ALA A 203 19.12 7.51 0.86
CA ALA A 203 19.23 8.76 0.12
C ALA A 203 17.93 9.07 -0.64
N ALA A 204 17.37 8.09 -1.36
CA ALA A 204 16.10 8.24 -2.07
C ALA A 204 14.94 8.53 -1.10
N PHE A 205 14.87 7.82 0.02
CA PHE A 205 13.90 8.05 1.09
C PHE A 205 13.98 9.48 1.64
N GLY A 206 15.19 9.97 1.91
CA GLY A 206 15.39 11.34 2.40
C GLY A 206 14.91 12.42 1.43
N ARG A 207 14.98 12.17 0.11
CA ARG A 207 14.53 13.10 -0.93
C ARG A 207 13.01 13.21 -1.03
N ILE A 208 12.28 12.14 -0.70
CA ILE A 208 10.82 12.08 -0.87
C ILE A 208 10.04 12.31 0.43
N LEU A 209 10.71 12.27 1.58
CA LEU A 209 10.06 12.35 2.89
C LEU A 209 9.35 13.70 3.09
N ARG A 210 8.03 13.64 3.28
CA ARG A 210 7.17 14.79 3.58
C ARG A 210 6.36 14.51 4.84
N LYS A 211 6.97 14.77 6.00
CA LYS A 211 6.37 14.49 7.32
C LYS A 211 5.05 15.23 7.55
N ASP A 212 4.89 16.39 6.92
CA ASP A 212 3.68 17.22 6.93
C ASP A 212 2.45 16.51 6.34
N LEU A 213 2.65 15.49 5.50
CA LEU A 213 1.57 14.74 4.85
C LEU A 213 1.17 13.46 5.62
N ILE A 214 1.87 13.14 6.70
CA ILE A 214 1.60 11.97 7.55
C ILE A 214 0.58 12.37 8.61
N HIS A 215 -0.67 11.96 8.41
CA HIS A 215 -1.72 12.14 9.41
C HIS A 215 -1.84 10.91 10.29
N THR A 216 -2.06 11.08 11.59
CA THR A 216 -2.44 10.02 12.52
C THR A 216 -3.84 10.28 13.05
N PHE A 217 -4.61 9.22 13.26
CA PHE A 217 -5.96 9.29 13.81
C PHE A 217 -6.05 8.32 14.98
N GLN A 218 -6.75 8.70 16.03
CA GLN A 218 -7.02 7.84 17.18
C GLN A 218 -8.54 7.68 17.27
N PRO A 219 -9.05 6.47 17.56
CA PRO A 219 -10.45 6.31 17.91
C PRO A 219 -10.77 7.25 19.06
N VAL A 220 -11.89 7.98 18.97
CA VAL A 220 -12.48 8.57 20.17
C VAL A 220 -12.83 7.38 21.06
N THR A 221 -12.10 7.20 22.15
CA THR A 221 -12.10 5.98 22.97
C THR A 221 -13.53 5.47 23.22
N ALA A 222 -13.85 4.27 22.73
CA ALA A 222 -14.72 3.39 23.50
C ALA A 222 -14.04 3.16 24.86
N SER A 223 -14.82 3.11 25.93
CA SER A 223 -14.38 2.91 27.32
C SER A 223 -13.18 1.96 27.48
N PRO A 224 -12.32 2.16 28.50
CA PRO A 224 -11.08 1.42 28.66
C PRO A 224 -11.29 -0.10 28.55
N PRO A 225 -10.30 -0.85 28.03
CA PRO A 225 -10.41 -2.29 27.85
C PRO A 225 -10.78 -2.94 29.18
N MET A 226 -11.85 -3.72 29.17
CA MET A 226 -12.24 -4.55 30.29
C MET A 226 -11.05 -5.45 30.62
N GLU A 227 -10.47 -5.27 31.81
CA GLU A 227 -9.46 -6.18 32.33
C GLU A 227 -10.08 -7.58 32.37
N ILE A 228 -9.58 -8.48 31.53
CA ILE A 228 -9.87 -9.90 31.67
C ILE A 228 -9.04 -10.37 32.85
N THR A 229 -9.56 -10.21 34.07
CA THR A 229 -9.02 -10.89 35.24
C THR A 229 -9.28 -12.38 35.07
N GLY A 230 -8.25 -13.11 34.66
CA GLY A 230 -8.29 -14.56 34.53
C GLY A 230 -8.37 -15.23 35.90
N GLU A 231 -9.58 -15.49 36.39
CA GLU A 231 -9.83 -16.61 37.29
C GLU A 231 -10.32 -17.81 36.48
N LEU A 232 -9.37 -18.59 35.96
CA LEU A 232 -9.63 -19.97 35.58
C LEU A 232 -9.84 -20.76 36.87
N SER A 233 -11.10 -20.89 37.30
CA SER A 233 -11.44 -21.82 38.38
C SER A 233 -11.20 -23.25 37.90
N ASP A 234 -10.17 -23.87 38.46
CA ASP A 234 -9.87 -25.28 38.32
C ASP A 234 -11.00 -26.12 38.95
N LYS A 235 -11.94 -26.58 38.13
CA LYS A 235 -12.90 -27.62 38.50
C LYS A 235 -12.58 -28.90 37.73
N ARG A 236 -11.47 -29.53 38.10
CA ARG A 236 -11.32 -30.99 38.03
C ARG A 236 -11.14 -31.54 39.43
N LYS A 237 -12.24 -31.99 40.03
CA LYS A 237 -12.32 -33.01 41.09
C LYS A 237 -13.78 -33.35 41.35
N THR A 238 -14.27 -34.36 40.64
CA THR A 238 -14.78 -35.65 41.13
C THR A 238 -15.41 -36.38 39.95
#